data_AF-A0A091A6M8-F1
#
_entry.id   AF-A0A091A6M8-F1
#
_cell.length_a   1.000
_cell.length_b   1.000
_cell.length_c   1.000
_cell.angle_alpha   90.00
_cell.angle_beta   90.00
_cell.angle_gamma   90.00
#
_symmetry.space_group_name_H-M   'P 1'
#
loop_
_entity.id
_entity.type
_entity.pdbx_description
1 polymer ?
#
loop_
_entity_poly.entity_id
_entity_poly.type
_entity_poly.pdbx_seq_one_letter_code
_entity_poly.pdbx_strand_id
1 'polypeptide(L)'
;MGNAKNLLQTVINEFQGIGYEITLPYKVLNASSFGVPQSRKRLFLYGAYKGNPVIEYPEPTVIPREIKGTPPTAKTKGLPIGPSVYDAIADLPNVDLFEELLTQDWIEFITEPKSDYARYLAGLLTDKEDLSLPRIFNRNILTSSMRTKHNDESKKRFVETEQGQVEPVSRFLKLHPEGVSNTLRAGSDSKHGAFTSPRPIHYIYPRVITVREAARLHSFPDWFRFHVTKWHGFREVGNAVPPLLARAVAKQISKALGGNVKQPVQKISLSNEELLSYNMAAAAKEHSVSKDVIGKRDREAIIEGGSRVASKYDKIISDIFFSNYRDGLREFNFVREDIERSATKLGIKLPKNIGDVIYSYRFRKAFPKEILDTCSGNEEWTIEGAGDAKYKFKLFSSGAKVVPSTNLFEIKIPDSTPEIIAKYAVLDEQALLARVRYNRLIDIFTGITTYSLQNHLRTKVPSIGQIEIDEIYVGVNKKGEHFIIPVQAKSGNDSIGITQVKQDLEYCNYRYPTLKHKAIAVHAKEPNLIAMFELIIQNDELKVVEERHYRLVPASEISDDDLRMMSDIGQN
;
A
#
# COMPACT_ATOMS: atom_id res chain seq x y z
N MET A 1 -23.38 27.03 2.89
CA MET A 1 -23.07 26.99 4.34
C MET A 1 -24.29 26.73 5.25
N GLY A 2 -25.53 26.63 4.74
CA GLY A 2 -26.73 26.39 5.57
C GLY A 2 -26.86 24.97 6.16
N ASN A 3 -26.55 23.92 5.39
CA ASN A 3 -26.79 22.53 5.83
C ASN A 3 -25.96 22.08 7.05
N ALA A 4 -24.73 22.57 7.20
CA ALA A 4 -23.86 22.15 8.32
C ALA A 4 -24.24 22.80 9.66
N LYS A 5 -24.70 24.06 9.64
CA LYS A 5 -25.23 24.73 10.85
C LYS A 5 -26.54 24.08 11.29
N ASN A 6 -27.40 23.73 10.33
CA ASN A 6 -28.63 23.00 10.61
C ASN A 6 -28.33 21.62 11.22
N LEU A 7 -27.35 20.88 10.69
CA LEU A 7 -26.93 19.59 11.26
C LEU A 7 -26.46 19.71 12.71
N LEU A 8 -25.57 20.67 13.02
CA LEU A 8 -25.09 20.85 14.39
C LEU A 8 -26.23 21.21 15.35
N GLN A 9 -27.16 22.06 14.91
CA GLN A 9 -28.34 22.39 15.71
C GLN A 9 -29.24 21.16 15.92
N THR A 10 -29.44 20.33 14.90
CA THR A 10 -30.16 19.06 15.02
C THR A 10 -29.50 18.15 16.05
N VAL A 11 -28.18 17.95 15.98
CA VAL A 11 -27.43 17.13 16.96
C VAL A 11 -27.59 17.67 18.38
N ILE A 12 -27.50 19.00 18.57
CA ILE A 12 -27.71 19.63 19.87
C ILE A 12 -29.14 19.38 20.38
N ASN A 13 -30.15 19.58 19.53
CA ASN A 13 -31.55 19.38 19.88
C ASN A 13 -31.84 17.91 20.23
N GLU A 14 -31.25 16.96 19.52
CA GLU A 14 -31.39 15.52 19.80
C GLU A 14 -30.80 15.17 21.17
N PHE A 15 -29.58 15.63 21.49
CA PHE A 15 -28.98 15.43 22.81
C PHE A 15 -29.82 16.05 23.93
N GLN A 16 -30.32 17.28 23.71
CA GLN A 16 -31.21 17.94 24.67
C GLN A 16 -32.53 17.19 24.85
N GLY A 17 -33.11 16.66 23.77
CA GLY A 17 -34.33 15.85 23.79
C GLY A 17 -34.21 14.56 24.61
N ILE A 18 -33.01 13.97 24.68
CA ILE A 18 -32.72 12.78 25.51
C ILE A 18 -32.15 13.12 26.90
N GLY A 19 -32.19 14.40 27.31
CA GLY A 19 -31.87 14.82 28.68
C GLY A 19 -30.42 15.24 28.93
N TYR A 20 -29.62 15.51 27.89
CA TYR A 20 -28.29 16.12 28.05
C TYR A 20 -28.35 17.66 28.02
N GLU A 21 -27.64 18.29 28.95
CA GLU A 21 -27.34 19.72 28.94
C GLU A 21 -26.05 19.96 28.15
N ILE A 22 -26.15 20.72 27.07
CA ILE A 22 -25.03 21.02 26.16
C ILE A 22 -24.39 22.36 26.52
N THR A 23 -23.05 22.39 26.65
CA THR A 23 -22.30 23.63 26.91
C THR A 23 -22.28 24.52 25.67
N LEU A 24 -22.97 25.65 25.75
CA LEU A 24 -23.04 26.67 24.70
C LEU A 24 -22.45 28.02 25.18
N PRO A 25 -21.86 28.82 24.27
CA PRO A 25 -21.63 28.51 22.86
C PRO A 25 -20.57 27.40 22.69
N TYR A 26 -20.76 26.53 21.71
CA TYR A 26 -19.73 25.55 21.35
C TYR A 26 -18.44 26.26 20.91
N LYS A 27 -17.28 25.67 21.17
CA LYS A 27 -15.98 26.27 20.81
C LYS A 27 -15.24 25.46 19.76
N VAL A 28 -14.60 26.19 18.84
CA VAL A 28 -13.56 25.65 17.95
C VAL A 28 -12.21 25.93 18.61
N LEU A 29 -11.52 24.88 19.03
CA LEU A 29 -10.22 24.97 19.68
C LEU A 29 -9.11 24.73 18.67
N ASN A 30 -8.00 25.48 18.79
CA ASN A 30 -6.81 25.26 17.98
C ASN A 30 -5.73 24.57 18.82
N ALA A 31 -5.21 23.44 18.34
CA ALA A 31 -4.15 22.67 19.01
C ALA A 31 -2.93 23.52 19.37
N SER A 32 -2.56 24.49 18.54
CA SER A 32 -1.42 25.38 18.76
C SER A 32 -1.54 26.23 20.03
N SER A 33 -2.76 26.47 20.53
CA SER A 33 -3.01 27.18 21.79
C SER A 33 -2.82 26.32 23.03
N PHE A 34 -2.55 25.02 22.86
CA PHE A 34 -2.43 24.01 23.93
C PHE A 34 -1.10 23.26 23.88
N GLY A 35 -0.03 23.92 23.40
CA GLY A 35 1.32 23.34 23.39
C GLY A 35 1.59 22.35 22.26
N VAL A 36 0.83 22.38 21.17
CA VAL A 36 1.07 21.52 20.00
C VAL A 36 1.71 22.36 18.86
N PRO A 37 2.85 21.97 18.29
CA PRO A 37 3.50 22.71 17.19
C PRO A 37 2.81 22.45 15.83
N GLN A 38 1.49 22.55 15.82
CA GLN A 38 0.64 22.36 14.64
C GLN A 38 -0.62 23.24 14.73
N SER A 39 -0.94 23.93 13.65
CA SER A 39 -2.21 24.63 13.49
C SER A 39 -3.30 23.64 13.05
N ARG A 40 -4.20 23.29 13.98
CA ARG A 40 -5.31 22.36 13.74
C ARG A 40 -6.50 22.74 14.61
N LYS A 41 -7.55 23.18 13.93
CA LYS A 41 -8.83 23.53 14.53
C LYS A 41 -9.74 22.31 14.61
N ARG A 42 -10.38 22.13 15.76
CA ARG A 42 -11.39 21.10 16.02
C ARG A 42 -12.57 21.71 16.77
N LEU A 43 -13.78 21.38 16.32
CA LEU A 43 -15.01 21.70 17.02
C LEU A 43 -15.20 20.68 18.16
N PHE A 44 -15.43 21.16 19.37
CA PHE A 44 -15.81 20.32 20.51
C PHE A 44 -17.22 20.70 20.96
N LEU A 45 -18.00 19.67 21.31
CA LEU A 45 -19.32 19.81 21.90
C LEU A 45 -19.30 19.03 23.22
N TYR A 46 -19.49 19.73 24.34
CA TYR A 46 -19.69 19.08 25.63
C TYR A 46 -21.15 18.89 25.92
N GLY A 47 -21.49 17.71 26.46
CA GLY A 47 -22.79 17.41 27.01
C GLY A 47 -22.65 16.71 28.35
N ALA A 48 -23.45 17.13 29.32
CA ALA A 48 -23.58 16.47 30.62
C ALA A 48 -25.03 16.03 30.80
N TYR A 49 -25.27 14.80 31.26
CA TYR A 49 -26.64 14.35 31.53
C TYR A 49 -27.25 15.18 32.67
N LYS A 50 -28.52 15.55 32.57
CA LYS A 50 -29.20 16.45 33.52
C LYS A 50 -28.91 16.07 34.98
N GLY A 51 -28.57 17.08 35.78
CA GLY A 51 -28.16 16.92 37.18
C GLY A 51 -26.64 16.74 37.39
N ASN A 52 -25.86 16.55 36.33
CA ASN A 52 -24.40 16.62 36.40
C ASN A 52 -23.89 18.05 36.18
N PRO A 53 -22.70 18.40 36.70
CA PRO A 53 -22.11 19.72 36.49
C PRO A 53 -21.83 20.03 35.01
N VAL A 54 -22.11 21.28 34.62
CA VAL A 54 -21.79 21.78 33.28
C VAL A 54 -20.27 21.85 33.10
N ILE A 55 -19.79 21.39 31.95
CA ILE A 55 -18.36 21.33 31.62
C ILE A 55 -17.97 22.63 30.89
N GLU A 56 -16.93 23.31 31.38
CA GLU A 56 -16.38 24.51 30.73
C GLU A 56 -15.36 24.15 29.63
N TYR A 57 -15.18 25.03 28.65
CA TYR A 57 -14.11 24.87 27.66
C TYR A 57 -12.75 25.28 28.22
N PRO A 58 -11.66 24.57 27.88
CA PRO A 58 -10.34 24.92 28.35
C PRO A 58 -9.86 26.25 27.73
N GLU A 59 -9.19 27.06 28.54
CA GLU A 59 -8.55 28.28 28.10
C GLU A 59 -7.13 28.00 27.54
N PRO A 60 -6.63 28.80 26.58
CA PRO A 60 -5.29 28.65 26.02
C PRO A 60 -4.19 28.57 27.08
N THR A 61 -3.25 27.64 26.93
CA THR A 61 -2.12 27.47 27.86
C THR A 61 -0.84 28.13 27.33
N VAL A 62 -0.78 28.44 26.04
CA VAL A 62 0.38 29.04 25.38
C VAL A 62 -0.04 30.05 24.31
N ILE A 63 0.88 30.95 23.95
CA ILE A 63 0.75 31.80 22.76
C ILE A 63 1.18 30.99 21.53
N PRO A 64 0.28 30.72 20.56
CA PRO A 64 0.63 29.92 19.40
C PRO A 64 1.58 30.68 18.46
N ARG A 65 2.55 29.96 17.89
CA ARG A 65 3.39 30.47 16.79
C ARG A 65 2.62 30.43 15.46
N GLU A 66 3.00 31.30 14.54
CA GLU A 66 2.47 31.28 13.18
C GLU A 66 3.14 30.19 12.33
N ILE A 67 2.47 29.75 11.26
CA ILE A 67 3.03 28.73 10.35
C ILE A 67 4.33 29.21 9.69
N LYS A 68 4.42 30.50 9.36
CA LYS A 68 5.57 31.10 8.68
C LYS A 68 6.71 31.50 9.61
N GLY A 69 6.61 31.21 10.91
CA GLY A 69 7.65 31.54 11.89
C GLY A 69 7.73 33.02 12.28
N THR A 70 6.73 33.83 11.94
CA THR A 70 6.62 35.19 12.46
C THR A 70 6.58 35.13 14.00
N PRO A 71 7.44 35.87 14.72
CA PRO A 71 7.41 35.92 16.17
C PRO A 71 6.02 36.35 16.67
N PRO A 72 5.46 35.69 17.70
CA PRO A 72 4.19 36.12 18.26
C PRO A 72 4.31 37.56 18.78
N THR A 73 3.37 38.43 18.41
CA THR A 73 3.33 39.79 18.97
C THR A 73 2.95 39.71 20.45
N ALA A 74 3.80 40.28 21.32
CA ALA A 74 3.65 40.30 22.77
C ALA A 74 2.41 41.09 23.21
N LYS A 75 1.21 40.51 23.08
CA LYS A 75 -0.06 41.13 23.52
C LYS A 75 -0.99 40.19 24.31
N THR A 76 -0.51 39.06 24.82
CA THR A 76 -1.36 38.11 25.56
C THR A 76 -0.83 37.81 26.97
N LYS A 77 -1.57 38.33 27.98
CA LYS A 77 -1.75 37.89 29.39
C LYS A 77 -0.72 36.94 30.04
N GLY A 78 0.59 37.15 29.87
CA GLY A 78 1.63 36.41 30.62
C GLY A 78 1.72 34.90 30.31
N LEU A 79 1.19 34.44 29.18
CA LEU A 79 1.33 33.03 28.75
C LEU A 79 2.70 32.80 28.08
N PRO A 80 3.31 31.62 28.25
CA PRO A 80 4.55 31.27 27.55
C PRO A 80 4.30 31.07 26.04
N ILE A 81 5.35 31.22 25.24
CA ILE A 81 5.31 30.92 23.80
C ILE A 81 5.24 29.40 23.61
N GLY A 82 4.35 28.95 22.72
CA GLY A 82 4.20 27.53 22.40
C GLY A 82 5.40 26.94 21.65
N PRO A 83 5.50 25.60 21.58
CA PRO A 83 6.59 24.94 20.88
C PRO A 83 6.52 25.18 19.37
N SER A 84 7.69 25.14 18.75
CA SER A 84 7.92 25.29 17.32
C SER A 84 8.14 23.93 16.63
N VAL A 85 8.26 23.95 15.30
CA VAL A 85 8.73 22.77 14.53
C VAL A 85 10.12 22.36 15.00
N TYR A 86 11.02 23.32 15.24
CA TYR A 86 12.36 23.04 15.74
C TYR A 86 12.30 22.29 17.07
N ASP A 87 11.49 22.77 18.02
CA ASP A 87 11.32 22.12 19.33
C ASP A 87 10.82 20.68 19.21
N ALA A 88 10.07 20.35 18.17
CA ALA A 88 9.50 19.02 17.97
C ALA A 88 10.45 18.00 17.33
N ILE A 89 11.25 18.43 16.35
CA ILE A 89 11.95 17.48 15.45
C ILE A 89 13.44 17.79 15.21
N ALA A 90 14.03 18.80 15.85
CA ALA A 90 15.45 19.16 15.61
C ALA A 90 16.47 18.15 16.16
N ASP A 91 16.07 17.31 17.10
CA ASP A 91 16.86 16.22 17.68
C ASP A 91 16.77 14.91 16.87
N LEU A 92 15.88 14.83 15.88
CA LEU A 92 15.75 13.66 15.02
C LEU A 92 16.85 13.65 13.93
N PRO A 93 17.37 12.46 13.56
CA PRO A 93 18.44 12.38 12.59
C PRO A 93 17.96 12.65 11.16
N ASN A 94 18.90 12.90 10.26
CA ASN A 94 18.60 12.84 8.84
C ASN A 94 18.34 11.38 8.41
N VAL A 95 17.08 10.98 8.34
CA VAL A 95 16.69 9.61 7.97
C VAL A 95 17.16 9.17 6.58
N ASP A 96 17.57 10.09 5.69
CA ASP A 96 18.12 9.72 4.38
C ASP A 96 19.52 9.10 4.46
N LEU A 97 20.21 9.21 5.61
CA LEU A 97 21.51 8.58 5.88
C LEU A 97 21.39 7.10 6.27
N PHE A 98 20.18 6.58 6.45
CA PHE A 98 19.92 5.21 6.86
C PHE A 98 19.19 4.49 5.71
N GLU A 99 19.83 3.46 5.16
CA GLU A 99 19.26 2.68 4.05
C GLU A 99 18.16 1.74 4.53
N GLU A 100 18.26 1.26 5.75
CA GLU A 100 17.30 0.38 6.43
C GLU A 100 15.90 1.00 6.43
N LEU A 101 15.80 2.32 6.60
CA LEU A 101 14.52 3.03 6.58
C LEU A 101 13.81 3.01 5.22
N LEU A 102 14.42 2.47 4.16
CA LEU A 102 13.73 2.18 2.90
C LEU A 102 12.80 0.96 3.00
N THR A 103 13.16 -0.03 3.81
CA THR A 103 12.45 -1.32 3.92
C THR A 103 11.74 -1.51 5.24
N GLN A 104 12.18 -0.83 6.32
CA GLN A 104 11.56 -0.88 7.65
C GLN A 104 11.24 0.51 8.21
N ASP A 105 10.55 0.56 9.34
CA ASP A 105 10.12 1.81 9.98
C ASP A 105 10.91 2.18 11.24
N TRP A 106 11.95 1.44 11.60
CA TRP A 106 12.72 1.69 12.80
C TRP A 106 14.24 1.61 12.56
N ILE A 107 15.01 2.27 13.42
CA ILE A 107 16.48 2.13 13.50
C ILE A 107 16.93 2.22 14.96
N GLU A 108 18.09 1.67 15.26
CA GLU A 108 18.78 2.00 16.50
C GLU A 108 19.36 3.41 16.37
N PHE A 109 18.89 4.31 17.23
CA PHE A 109 19.35 5.69 17.28
C PHE A 109 19.04 6.26 18.66
N ILE A 110 20.07 6.79 19.33
CA ILE A 110 19.93 7.49 20.59
C ILE A 110 19.60 8.94 20.28
N THR A 111 18.38 9.36 20.58
CA THR A 111 17.98 10.76 20.45
C THR A 111 18.50 11.58 21.63
N GLU A 112 19.04 12.76 21.33
CA GLU A 112 19.42 13.77 22.33
C GLU A 112 18.44 14.95 22.24
N PRO A 113 17.37 14.98 23.06
CA PRO A 113 16.32 15.99 22.93
C PRO A 113 16.84 17.42 23.11
N LYS A 114 16.49 18.29 22.15
CA LYS A 114 16.97 19.69 22.08
C LYS A 114 16.03 20.72 22.71
N SER A 115 14.88 20.28 23.21
CA SER A 115 13.87 21.15 23.82
C SER A 115 13.14 20.42 24.94
N ASP A 116 12.51 21.17 25.85
CA ASP A 116 11.64 20.58 26.88
C ASP A 116 10.45 19.84 26.27
N TYR A 117 9.97 20.28 25.11
CA TYR A 117 8.93 19.59 24.35
C TYR A 117 9.39 18.20 23.90
N ALA A 118 10.57 18.09 23.28
CA ALA A 118 11.14 16.82 22.86
C ALA A 118 11.47 15.93 24.07
N ARG A 119 11.97 16.51 25.18
CA ARG A 119 12.20 15.78 26.44
C ARG A 119 10.91 15.20 27.01
N TYR A 120 9.81 15.94 26.97
CA TYR A 120 8.49 15.47 27.38
C TYR A 120 8.02 14.30 26.50
N LEU A 121 8.08 14.43 25.16
CA LEU A 121 7.67 13.35 24.25
C LEU A 121 8.54 12.09 24.41
N ALA A 122 9.82 12.27 24.69
CA ALA A 122 10.75 11.18 24.96
C ALA A 122 10.63 10.63 26.39
N GLY A 123 9.74 11.14 27.25
CA GLY A 123 9.58 10.68 28.64
C GLY A 123 10.77 10.97 29.56
N LEU A 124 11.58 11.99 29.25
CA LEU A 124 12.68 12.51 30.10
C LEU A 124 12.26 13.68 30.99
N LEU A 125 11.11 14.29 30.70
CA LEU A 125 10.56 15.38 31.48
C LEU A 125 9.29 14.90 32.15
N THR A 126 9.29 14.91 33.48
CA THR A 126 8.11 14.55 34.27
C THR A 126 7.08 15.67 34.21
N ASP A 127 5.89 15.35 33.70
CA ASP A 127 4.73 16.23 33.79
C ASP A 127 3.80 15.72 34.89
N LYS A 128 3.66 16.50 35.97
CA LYS A 128 2.79 16.17 37.12
C LYS A 128 1.31 16.14 36.75
N GLU A 129 0.97 16.72 35.61
CA GLU A 129 -0.39 16.78 35.09
C GLU A 129 -0.67 15.68 34.06
N ASP A 130 0.32 14.87 33.69
CA ASP A 130 0.11 13.69 32.85
C ASP A 130 -0.44 12.54 33.70
N LEU A 131 -1.70 12.18 33.45
CA LEU A 131 -2.39 11.08 34.12
C LEU A 131 -2.32 9.78 33.33
N SER A 132 -1.57 9.76 32.23
CA SER A 132 -1.39 8.54 31.43
C SER A 132 -0.55 7.51 32.18
N LEU A 133 -0.86 6.23 31.96
CA LEU A 133 -0.05 5.13 32.47
C LEU A 133 1.34 5.20 31.82
N PRO A 134 2.45 5.21 32.59
CA PRO A 134 3.79 5.22 32.01
C PRO A 134 4.02 3.96 31.15
N ARG A 135 4.81 4.09 30.07
CA ARG A 135 5.15 2.98 29.17
C ARG A 135 6.59 2.54 29.35
N ILE A 136 6.83 1.23 29.31
CA ILE A 136 8.16 0.65 29.20
C ILE A 136 8.47 0.51 27.71
N PHE A 137 9.49 1.21 27.22
CA PHE A 137 9.90 1.17 25.83
C PHE A 137 11.40 1.43 25.69
N ASN A 138 12.00 0.92 24.62
CA ASN A 138 13.41 1.14 24.32
C ASN A 138 13.59 2.51 23.64
N ARG A 139 14.26 3.44 24.33
CA ARG A 139 14.52 4.80 23.85
C ARG A 139 15.63 4.89 22.82
N ASN A 140 16.42 3.83 22.69
CA ASN A 140 17.51 3.73 21.72
C ASN A 140 16.98 3.27 20.36
N ILE A 141 15.66 3.11 20.20
CA ILE A 141 15.03 2.74 18.93
C ILE A 141 14.13 3.87 18.46
N LEU A 142 14.47 4.44 17.30
CA LEU A 142 13.65 5.44 16.63
C LEU A 142 12.65 4.72 15.71
N THR A 143 11.38 4.61 16.13
CA THR A 143 10.31 3.95 15.37
C THR A 143 9.52 4.91 14.48
N SER A 144 8.67 4.37 13.59
CA SER A 144 7.79 5.11 12.67
C SER A 144 8.53 6.10 11.74
N SER A 145 9.74 5.75 11.32
CA SER A 145 10.67 6.62 10.58
C SER A 145 10.94 6.18 9.14
N MET A 146 10.15 5.24 8.60
CA MET A 146 10.29 4.78 7.20
C MET A 146 10.34 5.97 6.22
N ARG A 147 11.38 6.02 5.39
CA ARG A 147 11.65 7.15 4.49
C ARG A 147 10.91 7.04 3.15
N THR A 148 10.73 8.18 2.48
CA THR A 148 10.17 8.24 1.12
C THR A 148 11.31 8.46 0.12
N LYS A 149 11.39 7.62 -0.91
CA LYS A 149 12.36 7.82 -2.01
C LYS A 149 11.86 8.94 -2.93
N HIS A 150 12.57 10.05 -2.95
CA HIS A 150 12.30 11.18 -3.84
C HIS A 150 13.24 11.15 -5.05
N ASN A 151 12.73 11.52 -6.23
CA ASN A 151 13.57 11.77 -7.40
C ASN A 151 14.33 13.10 -7.26
N ASP A 152 15.40 13.26 -8.04
CA ASP A 152 16.32 14.39 -7.86
C ASP A 152 15.68 15.73 -8.24
N GLU A 153 14.76 15.74 -9.20
CA GLU A 153 13.96 16.93 -9.53
C GLU A 153 13.16 17.42 -8.32
N SER A 154 12.53 16.50 -7.57
CA SER A 154 11.75 16.87 -6.38
C SER A 154 12.66 17.37 -5.26
N LYS A 155 13.82 16.73 -5.07
CA LYS A 155 14.81 17.19 -4.08
C LYS A 155 15.28 18.61 -4.41
N LYS A 156 15.60 18.90 -5.68
CA LYS A 156 16.02 20.23 -6.13
C LYS A 156 14.96 21.29 -5.80
N ARG A 157 13.69 21.03 -6.15
CA ARG A 157 12.58 21.93 -5.80
C ARG A 157 12.41 22.11 -4.29
N PHE A 158 12.60 21.05 -3.51
CA PHE A 158 12.53 21.13 -2.04
C PHE A 158 13.66 21.96 -1.44
N VAL A 159 14.86 21.93 -2.02
CA VAL A 159 15.97 22.82 -1.63
C VAL A 159 15.62 24.27 -1.95
N GLU A 160 15.18 24.55 -3.17
CA GLU A 160 14.84 25.89 -3.68
C GLU A 160 13.65 26.55 -2.97
N THR A 161 12.74 25.75 -2.41
CA THR A 161 11.59 26.27 -1.66
C THR A 161 12.06 26.90 -0.35
N GLU A 162 11.64 28.13 -0.07
CA GLU A 162 11.91 28.79 1.22
C GLU A 162 11.11 28.16 2.37
N GLN A 163 11.68 28.20 3.58
CA GLN A 163 11.01 27.73 4.79
C GLN A 163 9.71 28.53 5.03
N GLY A 164 8.63 27.83 5.38
CA GLY A 164 7.30 28.43 5.56
C GLY A 164 6.52 28.68 4.27
N GLN A 165 7.09 28.40 3.09
CA GLN A 165 6.42 28.55 1.79
C GLN A 165 5.93 27.21 1.23
N VAL A 166 4.98 27.29 0.30
CA VAL A 166 4.41 26.13 -0.39
C VAL A 166 5.18 25.89 -1.68
N GLU A 167 5.72 24.68 -1.86
CA GLU A 167 6.42 24.31 -3.09
C GLU A 167 5.43 24.35 -4.28
N PRO A 168 5.75 25.05 -5.38
CA PRO A 168 4.78 25.34 -6.44
C PRO A 168 4.15 24.11 -7.11
N VAL A 169 4.90 23.02 -7.29
CA VAL A 169 4.47 21.84 -8.06
C VAL A 169 3.70 20.84 -7.19
N SER A 170 4.30 20.38 -6.09
CA SER A 170 3.68 19.40 -5.16
C SER A 170 2.62 20.04 -4.27
N ARG A 171 2.63 21.36 -4.12
CA ARG A 171 1.80 22.11 -3.18
C ARG A 171 2.03 21.72 -1.72
N PHE A 172 3.19 21.14 -1.41
CA PHE A 172 3.57 20.82 -0.05
C PHE A 172 4.18 22.03 0.64
N LEU A 173 3.78 22.28 1.89
CA LEU A 173 4.39 23.30 2.73
C LEU A 173 5.79 22.83 3.14
N LYS A 174 6.83 23.63 2.89
CA LYS A 174 8.11 23.47 3.58
C LYS A 174 8.00 24.07 4.96
N LEU A 175 8.26 23.27 5.98
CA LEU A 175 8.13 23.70 7.36
C LEU A 175 9.09 24.85 7.68
N HIS A 176 8.67 25.74 8.57
CA HIS A 176 9.52 26.77 9.15
C HIS A 176 9.96 26.33 10.55
N PRO A 177 11.27 26.36 10.90
CA PRO A 177 11.75 25.89 12.19
C PRO A 177 11.09 26.63 13.36
N GLU A 178 11.00 27.96 13.29
CA GLU A 178 10.34 28.79 14.31
C GLU A 178 8.80 28.83 14.24
N GLY A 179 8.20 28.14 13.27
CA GLY A 179 6.77 28.14 13.06
C GLY A 179 6.07 26.93 13.67
N VAL A 180 4.80 26.73 13.30
CA VAL A 180 4.05 25.48 13.52
C VAL A 180 3.76 24.78 12.19
N SER A 181 3.58 23.46 12.23
CA SER A 181 3.10 22.71 11.06
C SER A 181 1.69 23.16 10.65
N ASN A 182 1.39 23.10 9.36
CA ASN A 182 0.01 23.13 8.91
C ASN A 182 -0.73 21.84 9.33
N THR A 183 -2.05 21.83 9.15
CA THR A 183 -2.87 20.65 9.46
C THR A 183 -2.39 19.44 8.65
N LEU A 184 -1.93 18.42 9.37
CA LEU A 184 -1.59 17.12 8.79
C LEU A 184 -2.90 16.44 8.35
N ARG A 185 -3.03 16.23 7.05
CA ARG A 185 -4.21 15.62 6.43
C ARG A 185 -4.02 14.12 6.35
N ALA A 186 -5.02 13.36 6.77
CA ALA A 186 -5.01 11.90 6.73
C ALA A 186 -4.93 11.33 5.28
N GLY A 187 -5.10 12.19 4.27
CA GLY A 187 -5.32 11.79 2.89
C GLY A 187 -6.81 11.61 2.61
N SER A 188 -7.20 11.71 1.35
CA SER A 188 -8.53 11.27 0.92
C SER A 188 -8.59 9.75 0.92
N ASP A 189 -9.77 9.21 1.19
CA ASP A 189 -10.07 7.83 0.83
C ASP A 189 -9.91 7.61 -0.69
N SER A 190 -10.00 6.36 -1.12
CA SER A 190 -9.97 6.00 -2.55
C SER A 190 -11.12 6.62 -3.38
N LYS A 191 -12.07 7.34 -2.75
CA LYS A 191 -13.21 7.98 -3.41
C LYS A 191 -12.87 9.40 -3.90
N HIS A 192 -11.96 10.15 -3.25
CA HIS A 192 -11.72 11.57 -3.54
C HIS A 192 -10.40 11.96 -4.26
N GLY A 193 -9.68 11.01 -4.85
CA GLY A 193 -8.53 11.31 -5.72
C GLY A 193 -7.19 10.87 -5.14
N ALA A 194 -6.11 11.60 -5.50
CA ALA A 194 -4.70 11.19 -5.39
C ALA A 194 -4.43 10.38 -4.12
N PHE A 195 -3.95 9.15 -4.31
CA PHE A 195 -3.71 8.08 -3.34
C PHE A 195 -2.58 8.42 -2.33
N THR A 196 -2.48 9.68 -1.93
CA THR A 196 -1.36 10.24 -1.19
C THR A 196 -1.85 11.27 -0.18
N SER A 197 -1.48 11.08 1.07
CA SER A 197 -1.60 12.12 2.10
C SER A 197 -0.55 13.20 1.78
N PRO A 198 -0.94 14.47 1.53
CA PRO A 198 0.02 15.53 1.28
C PRO A 198 0.83 15.78 2.55
N ARG A 199 2.15 15.60 2.46
CA ARG A 199 3.08 15.63 3.57
C ARG A 199 3.94 16.89 3.49
N PRO A 200 4.10 17.66 4.58
CA PRO A 200 5.02 18.78 4.61
C PRO A 200 6.45 18.35 4.25
N ILE A 201 7.19 19.27 3.63
CA ILE A 201 8.63 19.13 3.38
C ILE A 201 9.37 19.50 4.67
N HIS A 202 10.38 18.72 5.02
CA HIS A 202 11.23 18.98 6.18
C HIS A 202 11.94 20.35 6.02
N TYR A 203 12.17 21.05 7.14
CA TYR A 203 12.68 22.44 7.11
C TYR A 203 14.13 22.55 6.62
N ILE A 204 14.99 21.57 6.95
CA ILE A 204 16.38 21.43 6.44
C ILE A 204 16.46 20.47 5.24
N TYR A 205 16.14 19.19 5.45
CA TYR A 205 16.40 18.13 4.47
C TYR A 205 15.43 18.15 3.26
N PRO A 206 15.91 17.86 2.04
CA PRO A 206 15.09 17.88 0.82
C PRO A 206 14.23 16.60 0.69
N ARG A 207 13.38 16.35 1.68
CA ARG A 207 12.44 15.23 1.76
C ARG A 207 11.16 15.66 2.46
N VAL A 208 10.09 14.89 2.28
CA VAL A 208 8.91 15.03 3.15
C VAL A 208 9.20 14.49 4.55
N ILE A 209 8.41 14.93 5.53
CA ILE A 209 8.52 14.44 6.90
C ILE A 209 8.17 12.93 7.01
N THR A 210 8.68 12.27 8.05
CA THR A 210 8.34 10.88 8.43
C THR A 210 7.09 10.81 9.30
N VAL A 211 6.59 9.59 9.58
CA VAL A 211 5.45 9.41 10.49
C VAL A 211 5.82 9.84 11.91
N ARG A 212 7.06 9.56 12.37
CA ARG A 212 7.58 10.00 13.68
C ARG A 212 7.64 11.52 13.80
N GLU A 213 8.17 12.20 12.79
CA GLU A 213 8.18 13.67 12.76
C GLU A 213 6.75 14.24 12.79
N ALA A 214 5.84 13.65 12.01
CA ALA A 214 4.43 14.00 12.01
C ALA A 214 3.75 13.76 13.37
N ALA A 215 4.06 12.64 14.02
CA ALA A 215 3.55 12.26 15.33
C ALA A 215 4.01 13.25 16.42
N ARG A 216 5.29 13.62 16.43
CA ARG A 216 5.81 14.66 17.34
C ARG A 216 5.19 16.02 17.07
N LEU A 217 5.04 16.43 15.81
CA LEU A 217 4.30 17.65 15.46
C LEU A 217 2.83 17.62 15.92
N HIS A 218 2.28 16.42 16.10
CA HIS A 218 0.92 16.17 16.57
C HIS A 218 0.85 15.83 18.07
N SER A 219 1.95 16.01 18.83
CA SER A 219 2.11 15.76 20.28
C SER A 219 1.96 14.32 20.77
N PHE A 220 2.21 13.34 19.90
CA PHE A 220 2.32 11.95 20.33
C PHE A 220 3.66 11.68 21.03
N PRO A 221 3.66 11.01 22.20
CA PRO A 221 4.89 10.54 22.83
C PRO A 221 5.67 9.56 21.94
N ASP A 222 6.98 9.47 22.16
CA ASP A 222 7.88 8.65 21.34
C ASP A 222 7.63 7.14 21.48
N TRP A 223 7.09 6.72 22.62
CA TRP A 223 6.68 5.33 22.84
C TRP A 223 5.47 4.92 22.00
N PHE A 224 4.66 5.86 21.52
CA PHE A 224 3.47 5.56 20.74
C PHE A 224 3.91 5.13 19.33
N ARG A 225 3.50 3.92 18.92
CA ARG A 225 3.79 3.34 17.61
C ARG A 225 2.57 3.45 16.69
N PHE A 226 2.85 3.60 15.41
CA PHE A 226 1.86 3.67 14.34
C PHE A 226 2.02 2.48 13.40
N HIS A 227 1.05 2.27 12.52
CA HIS A 227 1.15 1.23 11.50
C HIS A 227 2.44 1.36 10.68
N VAL A 228 3.10 0.24 10.40
CA VAL A 228 4.46 0.19 9.79
C VAL A 228 4.55 0.83 8.41
N THR A 229 3.43 0.85 7.68
CA THR A 229 3.37 1.50 6.37
C THR A 229 3.16 3.01 6.49
N LYS A 230 3.93 3.77 5.71
CA LYS A 230 3.82 5.24 5.62
C LYS A 230 2.37 5.73 5.48
N TRP A 231 1.59 5.11 4.59
CA TRP A 231 0.23 5.56 4.30
C TRP A 231 -0.71 5.45 5.50
N HIS A 232 -0.76 4.28 6.15
CA HIS A 232 -1.63 4.08 7.31
C HIS A 232 -1.16 4.91 8.51
N GLY A 233 0.16 4.95 8.79
CA GLY A 233 0.67 5.75 9.92
C GLY A 233 0.36 7.25 9.77
N PHE A 234 0.51 7.83 8.58
CA PHE A 234 0.10 9.21 8.33
C PHE A 234 -1.42 9.42 8.44
N ARG A 235 -2.21 8.42 8.05
CA ARG A 235 -3.67 8.46 8.17
C ARG A 235 -4.11 8.44 9.63
N GLU A 236 -3.49 7.60 10.46
CA GLU A 236 -3.71 7.55 11.91
C GLU A 236 -3.38 8.88 12.57
N VAL A 237 -2.18 9.42 12.33
CA VAL A 237 -1.76 10.74 12.84
C VAL A 237 -2.71 11.83 12.35
N GLY A 238 -3.03 11.85 11.05
CA GLY A 238 -3.86 12.88 10.44
C GLY A 238 -5.33 12.86 10.87
N ASN A 239 -5.86 11.71 11.31
CA ASN A 239 -7.24 11.57 11.81
C ASN A 239 -7.35 11.85 13.31
N ALA A 240 -6.30 11.61 14.08
CA ALA A 240 -6.32 11.75 15.53
C ALA A 240 -6.59 13.18 16.04
N VAL A 241 -7.07 13.28 17.27
CA VAL A 241 -7.00 14.51 18.07
C VAL A 241 -5.60 14.56 18.70
N PRO A 242 -4.88 15.71 18.67
CA PRO A 242 -3.56 15.80 19.29
C PRO A 242 -3.65 15.46 20.79
N PRO A 243 -2.77 14.59 21.34
CA PRO A 243 -2.84 14.20 22.75
C PRO A 243 -2.87 15.37 23.74
N LEU A 244 -2.08 16.43 23.53
CA LEU A 244 -2.10 17.59 24.43
C LEU A 244 -3.42 18.38 24.37
N LEU A 245 -4.02 18.52 23.19
CA LEU A 245 -5.35 19.13 23.04
C LEU A 245 -6.43 18.25 23.67
N ALA A 246 -6.38 16.94 23.42
CA ALA A 246 -7.30 15.98 24.02
C ALA A 246 -7.21 16.01 25.56
N ARG A 247 -6.01 16.13 26.11
CA ARG A 247 -5.76 16.30 27.54
C ARG A 247 -6.39 17.58 28.08
N ALA A 248 -6.21 18.72 27.41
CA ALA A 248 -6.80 19.99 27.84
C ALA A 248 -8.34 19.92 27.90
N VAL A 249 -8.96 19.24 26.94
CA VAL A 249 -10.40 18.98 26.88
C VAL A 249 -10.81 18.03 28.02
N ALA A 250 -10.16 16.87 28.13
CA ALA A 250 -10.47 15.87 29.15
C ALA A 250 -10.30 16.38 30.59
N LYS A 251 -9.36 17.29 30.85
CA LYS A 251 -9.19 17.93 32.16
C LYS A 251 -10.43 18.69 32.62
N GLN A 252 -11.16 19.32 31.71
CA GLN A 252 -12.40 20.03 32.08
C GLN A 252 -13.51 19.05 32.48
N ILE A 253 -13.59 17.92 31.77
CA ILE A 253 -14.49 16.82 32.14
C ILE A 253 -14.11 16.28 33.51
N SER A 254 -12.82 16.01 33.74
CA SER A 254 -12.34 15.53 35.05
C SER A 254 -12.64 16.51 36.18
N LYS A 255 -12.49 17.82 35.94
CA LYS A 255 -12.83 18.88 36.91
C LYS A 255 -14.33 18.86 37.24
N ALA A 256 -15.19 18.74 36.24
CA ALA A 256 -16.64 18.64 36.43
C ALA A 256 -17.04 17.37 37.21
N LEU A 257 -16.28 16.28 37.05
CA LEU A 257 -16.47 15.03 37.80
C LEU A 257 -15.79 15.03 39.19
N GLY A 258 -15.33 16.18 39.69
CA GLY A 258 -14.78 16.32 41.05
C GLY A 258 -13.25 16.23 41.16
N GLY A 259 -12.51 16.11 40.05
CA GLY A 259 -11.06 16.37 39.99
C GLY A 259 -10.12 15.40 40.71
N ASN A 260 -10.63 14.37 41.39
CA ASN A 260 -9.84 13.48 42.25
C ASN A 260 -9.23 12.28 41.50
N VAL A 261 -8.51 12.54 40.41
CA VAL A 261 -7.81 11.47 39.66
C VAL A 261 -6.35 11.39 40.11
N LYS A 262 -5.95 10.26 40.67
CA LYS A 262 -4.55 10.02 41.08
C LYS A 262 -3.73 9.55 39.89
N GLN A 263 -2.47 9.98 39.82
CA GLN A 263 -1.52 9.47 38.84
C GLN A 263 -1.31 7.96 39.04
N PRO A 264 -1.46 7.15 37.99
CA PRO A 264 -1.17 5.74 38.09
C PRO A 264 0.36 5.51 38.13
N VAL A 265 0.81 4.66 39.05
CA VAL A 265 2.26 4.38 39.27
C VAL A 265 2.74 3.18 38.45
N GLN A 266 1.81 2.29 38.07
CA GLN A 266 2.16 1.05 37.36
C GLN A 266 2.58 1.34 35.92
N LYS A 267 3.79 0.88 35.56
CA LYS A 267 4.26 0.94 34.17
C LYS A 267 3.66 -0.21 33.37
N ILE A 268 3.34 0.05 32.10
CA ILE A 268 2.78 -0.94 31.18
C ILE A 268 3.76 -1.17 30.03
N SER A 269 4.03 -2.43 29.71
CA SER A 269 4.81 -2.80 28.53
C SER A 269 4.04 -2.52 27.24
N LEU A 270 4.74 -2.18 26.17
CA LEU A 270 4.10 -2.06 24.86
C LEU A 270 3.47 -3.39 24.43
N SER A 271 2.34 -3.32 23.74
CA SER A 271 1.51 -4.45 23.32
C SER A 271 2.12 -5.26 22.18
N ASN A 272 1.39 -6.27 21.68
CA ASN A 272 1.76 -7.09 20.52
C ASN A 272 2.13 -6.21 19.30
N GLU A 273 3.37 -6.29 18.84
CA GLU A 273 3.90 -5.53 17.71
C GLU A 273 3.31 -5.98 16.37
N GLU A 274 2.82 -7.22 16.27
CA GLU A 274 2.19 -7.76 15.06
C GLU A 274 0.99 -6.90 14.63
N LEU A 275 0.27 -6.32 15.58
CA LEU A 275 -0.87 -5.42 15.36
C LEU A 275 -0.50 -4.22 14.48
N LEU A 276 0.76 -3.78 14.51
CA LEU A 276 1.25 -2.64 13.72
C LEU A 276 1.39 -2.97 12.22
N SER A 277 1.31 -4.25 11.86
CA SER A 277 1.46 -4.76 10.50
C SER A 277 0.18 -5.37 9.93
N TYR A 278 -0.91 -5.38 10.71
CA TYR A 278 -2.16 -5.98 10.31
C TYR A 278 -2.74 -5.31 9.05
N ASN A 279 -2.96 -6.11 8.02
CA ASN A 279 -3.83 -5.70 6.93
C ASN A 279 -5.30 -5.75 7.36
N MET A 280 -6.19 -5.20 6.53
CA MET A 280 -7.63 -5.15 6.82
C MET A 280 -8.26 -6.51 7.12
N ALA A 281 -7.78 -7.59 6.48
CA ALA A 281 -8.31 -8.93 6.71
C ALA A 281 -7.86 -9.50 8.06
N ALA A 282 -6.58 -9.32 8.42
CA ALA A 282 -6.05 -9.70 9.73
C ALA A 282 -6.75 -8.93 10.86
N ALA A 283 -6.90 -7.60 10.71
CA ALA A 283 -7.61 -6.77 11.68
C ALA A 283 -9.09 -7.17 11.83
N ALA A 284 -9.77 -7.48 10.72
CA ALA A 284 -11.16 -7.93 10.76
C ALA A 284 -11.31 -9.26 11.50
N LYS A 285 -10.40 -10.21 11.24
CA LYS A 285 -10.36 -11.51 11.92
C LYS A 285 -10.13 -11.35 13.43
N GLU A 286 -9.14 -10.56 13.82
CA GLU A 286 -8.80 -10.28 15.23
C GLU A 286 -10.00 -9.73 16.01
N HIS A 287 -10.68 -8.73 15.45
CA HIS A 287 -11.79 -8.07 16.12
C HIS A 287 -13.14 -8.75 15.92
N SER A 288 -13.18 -9.92 15.26
CA SER A 288 -14.42 -10.65 14.95
C SER A 288 -15.45 -9.78 14.23
N VAL A 289 -14.97 -8.94 13.32
CA VAL A 289 -15.82 -8.06 12.49
C VAL A 289 -15.68 -8.45 11.02
N SER A 290 -16.67 -8.11 10.19
CA SER A 290 -16.58 -8.41 8.75
C SER A 290 -15.34 -7.73 8.11
N LYS A 291 -14.68 -8.43 7.18
CA LYS A 291 -13.61 -7.84 6.34
C LYS A 291 -14.07 -6.64 5.49
N ASP A 292 -15.38 -6.42 5.44
CA ASP A 292 -16.05 -5.34 4.72
C ASP A 292 -16.57 -4.22 5.65
N VAL A 293 -16.22 -4.24 6.95
CA VAL A 293 -16.63 -3.23 7.96
C VAL A 293 -16.20 -1.81 7.56
N ILE A 294 -14.95 -1.64 7.14
CA ILE A 294 -14.60 -0.46 6.37
C ILE A 294 -15.12 -0.76 4.98
N GLY A 295 -16.17 -0.05 4.58
CA GLY A 295 -16.76 -0.18 3.26
C GLY A 295 -15.63 -0.27 2.24
N LYS A 296 -15.47 -1.45 1.65
CA LYS A 296 -14.63 -1.58 0.46
C LYS A 296 -15.19 -0.57 -0.51
N ARG A 297 -14.29 0.02 -1.31
CA ARG A 297 -14.67 0.91 -2.40
C ARG A 297 -15.98 0.38 -2.97
N ASP A 298 -17.08 1.10 -2.73
CA ASP A 298 -18.13 1.10 -3.71
C ASP A 298 -17.37 1.53 -4.94
N ARG A 299 -17.13 0.59 -5.84
CA ARG A 299 -17.04 0.97 -7.24
C ARG A 299 -18.45 1.45 -7.59
N GLU A 300 -18.91 2.54 -6.98
CA GLU A 300 -19.97 3.36 -7.50
C GLU A 300 -19.37 3.82 -8.86
N ALA A 301 -19.71 3.29 -10.04
CA ALA A 301 -21.03 2.84 -10.46
C ALA A 301 -22.08 3.66 -9.73
N ILE A 302 -22.15 4.95 -10.07
CA ILE A 302 -23.34 5.74 -9.76
C ILE A 302 -24.53 4.87 -10.17
N ILE A 303 -25.25 4.32 -9.20
CA ILE A 303 -26.47 3.54 -9.46
C ILE A 303 -27.58 4.58 -9.55
N GLU A 304 -27.88 5.01 -10.77
CA GLU A 304 -29.23 5.39 -11.14
C GLU A 304 -29.80 4.24 -11.97
N GLY A 305 -30.91 3.64 -11.53
CA GLY A 305 -31.69 2.73 -12.36
C GLY A 305 -31.14 1.31 -12.60
N GLY A 306 -30.22 0.80 -11.78
CA GLY A 306 -29.88 -0.63 -11.80
C GLY A 306 -28.93 -1.11 -12.93
N SER A 307 -28.10 -0.22 -13.50
CA SER A 307 -26.99 -0.63 -14.38
C SER A 307 -25.66 0.06 -14.05
N ARG A 308 -24.55 -0.67 -14.20
CA ARG A 308 -23.17 -0.25 -13.85
C ARG A 308 -22.71 0.90 -14.75
N VAL A 309 -22.46 2.10 -14.19
CA VAL A 309 -21.85 3.20 -14.96
C VAL A 309 -20.40 2.88 -15.33
N ALA A 310 -20.14 2.79 -16.63
CA ALA A 310 -18.84 2.49 -17.23
C ALA A 310 -17.75 3.50 -16.80
N SER A 311 -16.59 3.01 -16.33
CA SER A 311 -15.43 3.87 -16.01
C SER A 311 -14.88 4.56 -17.26
N LYS A 312 -14.05 5.60 -17.07
CA LYS A 312 -13.37 6.29 -18.20
C LYS A 312 -12.62 5.33 -19.13
N TYR A 313 -11.98 4.31 -18.56
CA TYR A 313 -11.30 3.26 -19.34
C TYR A 313 -12.29 2.28 -19.97
N ASP A 314 -13.45 2.04 -19.37
CA ASP A 314 -14.50 1.19 -19.98
C ASP A 314 -15.04 1.87 -21.23
N LYS A 315 -15.34 3.17 -21.14
CA LYS A 315 -15.86 3.94 -22.27
C LYS A 315 -14.86 3.99 -23.44
N ILE A 316 -13.59 4.23 -23.15
CA ILE A 316 -12.54 4.26 -24.19
C ILE A 316 -12.36 2.89 -24.82
N ILE A 317 -12.25 1.82 -24.03
CA ILE A 317 -12.01 0.48 -24.60
C ILE A 317 -13.24 -0.06 -25.35
N SER A 318 -14.46 0.23 -24.87
CA SER A 318 -15.70 -0.08 -25.60
C SER A 318 -15.77 0.67 -26.92
N ASP A 319 -15.45 1.96 -26.95
CA ASP A 319 -15.47 2.74 -28.20
C ASP A 319 -14.45 2.20 -29.21
N ILE A 320 -13.23 1.86 -28.78
CA ILE A 320 -12.22 1.23 -29.65
C ILE A 320 -12.72 -0.12 -30.16
N PHE A 321 -13.28 -0.96 -29.27
CA PHE A 321 -13.78 -2.29 -29.62
C PHE A 321 -14.90 -2.17 -30.67
N PHE A 322 -15.97 -1.43 -30.39
CA PHE A 322 -17.13 -1.33 -31.28
C PHE A 322 -16.88 -0.50 -32.54
N SER A 323 -15.86 0.36 -32.55
CA SER A 323 -15.44 1.03 -33.79
C SER A 323 -14.85 0.05 -34.81
N ASN A 324 -14.25 -1.06 -34.34
CA ASN A 324 -13.54 -2.03 -35.17
C ASN A 324 -14.24 -3.40 -35.26
N TYR A 325 -15.08 -3.75 -34.28
CA TYR A 325 -15.79 -5.02 -34.21
C TYR A 325 -16.96 -5.10 -35.20
N ARG A 326 -17.20 -6.32 -35.71
CA ARG A 326 -18.32 -6.74 -36.55
C ARG A 326 -18.67 -8.17 -36.15
N ASP A 327 -19.95 -8.52 -36.18
CA ASP A 327 -20.39 -9.86 -35.79
C ASP A 327 -19.66 -10.95 -36.57
N GLY A 328 -19.12 -11.93 -35.84
CA GLY A 328 -18.31 -13.02 -36.39
C GLY A 328 -16.80 -12.75 -36.46
N LEU A 329 -16.33 -11.53 -36.16
CA LEU A 329 -14.88 -11.27 -36.06
C LEU A 329 -14.30 -11.95 -34.82
N ARG A 330 -13.24 -12.73 -35.02
CA ARG A 330 -12.46 -13.38 -33.95
C ARG A 330 -11.18 -12.63 -33.59
N GLU A 331 -10.71 -11.75 -34.45
CA GLU A 331 -9.61 -10.84 -34.14
C GLU A 331 -9.63 -9.56 -34.99
N PHE A 332 -9.10 -8.47 -34.45
CA PHE A 332 -8.91 -7.20 -35.17
C PHE A 332 -7.83 -6.32 -34.52
N ASN A 333 -7.16 -5.50 -35.34
CA ASN A 333 -6.06 -4.63 -34.89
C ASN A 333 -6.55 -3.23 -34.54
N PHE A 334 -5.85 -2.57 -33.61
CA PHE A 334 -5.99 -1.14 -33.32
C PHE A 334 -4.64 -0.54 -32.90
N VAL A 335 -4.51 0.78 -32.94
CA VAL A 335 -3.27 1.49 -32.62
C VAL A 335 -3.40 2.33 -31.37
N ARG A 336 -2.28 2.75 -30.78
CA ARG A 336 -2.28 3.60 -29.58
C ARG A 336 -3.03 4.91 -29.81
N GLU A 337 -2.96 5.46 -31.01
CA GLU A 337 -3.65 6.68 -31.41
C GLU A 337 -5.18 6.53 -31.36
N ASP A 338 -5.72 5.30 -31.45
CA ASP A 338 -7.16 5.06 -31.27
C ASP A 338 -7.62 5.38 -29.85
N ILE A 339 -6.75 5.21 -28.85
CA ILE A 339 -7.02 5.59 -27.46
C ILE A 339 -7.17 7.11 -27.33
N GLU A 340 -6.34 7.87 -28.06
CA GLU A 340 -6.39 9.33 -28.11
C GLU A 340 -7.62 9.84 -28.86
N ARG A 341 -7.93 9.21 -30.01
CA ARG A 341 -9.14 9.49 -30.79
C ARG A 341 -10.40 9.24 -29.97
N SER A 342 -10.52 8.07 -29.34
CA SER A 342 -11.68 7.72 -28.49
C SER A 342 -11.79 8.63 -27.27
N ALA A 343 -10.68 8.96 -26.59
CA ALA A 343 -10.72 9.88 -25.45
C ALA A 343 -11.22 11.28 -25.86
N THR A 344 -10.75 11.79 -27.01
CA THR A 344 -11.17 13.08 -27.57
C THR A 344 -12.65 13.05 -27.96
N LYS A 345 -13.08 12.01 -28.71
CA LYS A 345 -14.47 11.79 -29.13
C LYS A 345 -15.43 11.75 -27.95
N LEU A 346 -15.03 11.12 -26.85
CA LEU A 346 -15.85 10.93 -25.64
C LEU A 346 -15.75 12.10 -24.64
N GLY A 347 -14.97 13.14 -24.93
CA GLY A 347 -14.74 14.26 -24.01
C GLY A 347 -14.02 13.85 -22.70
N ILE A 348 -13.25 12.76 -22.74
CA ILE A 348 -12.56 12.20 -21.58
C ILE A 348 -11.13 12.75 -21.52
N LYS A 349 -10.78 13.42 -20.41
CA LYS A 349 -9.39 13.85 -20.18
C LYS A 349 -8.44 12.64 -20.19
N LEU A 350 -7.47 12.67 -21.10
CA LEU A 350 -6.49 11.59 -21.30
C LEU A 350 -5.75 11.23 -20.01
N PRO A 351 -5.47 9.93 -19.77
CA PRO A 351 -4.67 9.49 -18.63
C PRO A 351 -3.23 9.96 -18.80
N LYS A 352 -2.51 10.21 -17.68
CA LYS A 352 -1.09 10.62 -17.74
C LYS A 352 -0.20 9.59 -18.44
N ASN A 353 -0.57 8.31 -18.39
CA ASN A 353 0.06 7.25 -19.15
C ASN A 353 -1.00 6.50 -19.98
N ILE A 354 -0.99 6.71 -21.29
CA ILE A 354 -1.97 6.14 -22.23
C ILE A 354 -1.92 4.61 -22.23
N GLY A 355 -0.72 4.04 -21.99
CA GLY A 355 -0.51 2.60 -21.89
C GLY A 355 -1.27 1.92 -20.74
N ASP A 356 -1.69 2.68 -19.72
CA ASP A 356 -2.42 2.15 -18.56
C ASP A 356 -3.78 1.58 -18.97
N VAL A 357 -4.41 2.10 -20.04
CA VAL A 357 -5.70 1.59 -20.54
C VAL A 357 -5.53 0.14 -20.99
N ILE A 358 -4.53 -0.13 -21.83
CA ILE A 358 -4.27 -1.46 -22.38
C ILE A 358 -3.74 -2.41 -21.31
N TYR A 359 -2.79 -1.94 -20.51
CA TYR A 359 -2.23 -2.73 -19.42
C TYR A 359 -3.30 -3.16 -18.39
N SER A 360 -4.29 -2.30 -18.13
CA SER A 360 -5.40 -2.63 -17.24
C SER A 360 -6.22 -3.83 -17.74
N TYR A 361 -6.59 -3.87 -19.02
CA TYR A 361 -7.41 -4.95 -19.57
C TYR A 361 -6.63 -6.20 -19.98
N ARG A 362 -5.31 -6.08 -20.17
CA ARG A 362 -4.45 -7.25 -20.39
C ARG A 362 -4.32 -8.15 -19.15
N PHE A 363 -4.24 -7.54 -17.96
CA PHE A 363 -3.76 -8.27 -16.78
C PHE A 363 -4.55 -8.03 -15.48
N ARG A 364 -5.36 -6.96 -15.38
CA ARG A 364 -5.93 -6.53 -14.08
C ARG A 364 -7.45 -6.37 -14.05
N LYS A 365 -8.10 -6.19 -15.19
CA LYS A 365 -9.51 -5.79 -15.27
C LYS A 365 -10.23 -6.58 -16.35
N ALA A 366 -11.38 -7.16 -16.00
CA ALA A 366 -12.29 -7.75 -16.98
C ALA A 366 -12.85 -6.69 -17.94
N PHE A 367 -13.16 -7.10 -19.17
CA PHE A 367 -13.78 -6.22 -20.16
C PHE A 367 -15.17 -5.72 -19.73
N PRO A 368 -15.62 -4.55 -20.23
CA PRO A 368 -16.99 -4.08 -20.10
C PRO A 368 -18.02 -5.13 -20.52
N LYS A 369 -19.20 -5.14 -19.86
CA LYS A 369 -20.27 -6.11 -20.13
C LYS A 369 -20.66 -6.14 -21.61
N GLU A 370 -20.78 -4.98 -22.25
CA GLU A 370 -21.12 -4.87 -23.67
C GLU A 370 -20.15 -5.65 -24.58
N ILE A 371 -18.85 -5.66 -24.27
CA ILE A 371 -17.85 -6.46 -25.01
C ILE A 371 -18.00 -7.94 -24.67
N LEU A 372 -18.20 -8.27 -23.39
CA LEU A 372 -18.39 -9.65 -22.95
C LEU A 372 -19.65 -10.29 -23.57
N ASP A 373 -20.71 -9.52 -23.76
CA ASP A 373 -21.96 -9.95 -24.39
C ASP A 373 -21.78 -10.30 -25.89
N THR A 374 -20.64 -9.95 -26.51
CA THR A 374 -20.28 -10.40 -27.88
C THR A 374 -19.65 -11.79 -27.93
N CYS A 375 -19.32 -12.38 -26.78
CA CYS A 375 -18.74 -13.73 -26.70
C CYS A 375 -19.85 -14.78 -26.76
N SER A 376 -19.60 -15.92 -27.42
CA SER A 376 -20.54 -17.05 -27.46
C SER A 376 -20.03 -18.22 -26.61
N GLY A 377 -20.89 -18.77 -25.75
CA GLY A 377 -20.52 -19.89 -24.88
C GLY A 377 -19.38 -19.55 -23.92
N ASN A 378 -18.23 -20.19 -24.10
CA ASN A 378 -17.11 -20.22 -23.16
C ASN A 378 -15.90 -19.41 -23.66
N GLU A 379 -16.12 -18.42 -24.54
CA GLU A 379 -15.07 -17.61 -25.18
C GLU A 379 -14.70 -16.35 -24.34
N GLU A 380 -13.44 -15.88 -24.42
CA GLU A 380 -12.95 -14.67 -23.73
C GLU A 380 -12.13 -13.79 -24.70
N TRP A 381 -12.48 -12.50 -24.77
CA TRP A 381 -11.66 -11.49 -25.47
C TRP A 381 -10.39 -11.18 -24.69
N THR A 382 -9.28 -10.98 -25.41
CA THR A 382 -8.01 -10.52 -24.85
C THR A 382 -7.38 -9.45 -25.74
N ILE A 383 -6.38 -8.73 -25.22
CA ILE A 383 -5.57 -7.78 -26.02
C ILE A 383 -4.13 -8.29 -26.13
N GLU A 384 -3.70 -8.59 -27.35
CA GLU A 384 -2.33 -8.93 -27.72
C GLU A 384 -1.57 -7.71 -28.27
N GLY A 385 -0.25 -7.81 -28.32
CA GLY A 385 0.62 -6.81 -28.92
C GLY A 385 0.82 -7.18 -30.37
N ALA A 386 0.82 -6.20 -31.27
CA ALA A 386 0.97 -6.39 -32.71
C ALA A 386 2.10 -5.53 -33.28
N GLY A 387 3.11 -5.24 -32.45
CA GLY A 387 4.25 -4.36 -32.76
C GLY A 387 4.23 -3.04 -31.99
N ASP A 388 5.09 -2.11 -32.39
CA ASP A 388 5.23 -0.82 -31.70
C ASP A 388 3.95 0.00 -31.73
N ALA A 389 3.41 0.28 -30.55
CA ALA A 389 2.16 1.02 -30.36
C ALA A 389 0.96 0.41 -31.12
N LYS A 390 1.03 -0.87 -31.48
CA LYS A 390 -0.01 -1.64 -32.17
C LYS A 390 -0.50 -2.76 -31.28
N TYR A 391 -1.80 -2.98 -31.28
CA TYR A 391 -2.46 -3.95 -30.43
C TYR A 391 -3.52 -4.70 -31.23
N LYS A 392 -3.91 -5.88 -30.72
CA LYS A 392 -4.91 -6.72 -31.37
C LYS A 392 -5.90 -7.23 -30.34
N PHE A 393 -7.20 -7.05 -30.58
CA PHE A 393 -8.22 -7.82 -29.89
C PHE A 393 -8.26 -9.22 -30.49
N LYS A 394 -8.18 -10.25 -29.65
CA LYS A 394 -8.30 -11.64 -30.08
C LYS A 394 -9.24 -12.40 -29.14
N LEU A 395 -10.22 -13.09 -29.74
CA LEU A 395 -11.20 -13.93 -29.06
C LEU A 395 -10.63 -15.34 -28.94
N PHE A 396 -10.55 -15.83 -27.70
CA PHE A 396 -10.08 -17.17 -27.38
C PHE A 396 -11.24 -18.06 -26.95
N SER A 397 -11.23 -19.32 -27.36
CA SER A 397 -12.12 -20.36 -26.82
C SER A 397 -11.60 -20.81 -25.45
N SER A 398 -12.51 -21.16 -24.53
CA SER A 398 -12.22 -21.54 -23.12
C SER A 398 -10.92 -22.34 -22.95
N GLY A 399 -10.09 -21.93 -21.98
CA GLY A 399 -8.79 -22.54 -21.71
C GLY A 399 -7.64 -21.53 -21.53
N ALA A 400 -7.94 -20.23 -21.50
CA ALA A 400 -6.93 -19.17 -21.46
C ALA A 400 -6.15 -19.06 -20.12
N LYS A 401 -6.56 -19.78 -19.08
CA LYS A 401 -5.99 -19.67 -17.72
C LYS A 401 -5.78 -21.05 -17.10
N VAL A 402 -4.61 -21.25 -16.52
CA VAL A 402 -4.25 -22.46 -15.77
C VAL A 402 -4.19 -22.14 -14.28
N VAL A 403 -4.79 -23.01 -13.46
CA VAL A 403 -4.75 -22.97 -12.00
C VAL A 403 -4.30 -24.34 -11.46
N PRO A 404 -3.62 -24.40 -10.30
CA PRO A 404 -3.21 -25.66 -9.71
C PRO A 404 -4.38 -26.58 -9.38
N SER A 405 -4.29 -27.83 -9.85
CA SER A 405 -5.19 -28.94 -9.52
C SER A 405 -5.09 -29.29 -8.04
N THR A 406 -6.22 -29.53 -7.37
CA THR A 406 -6.22 -29.81 -5.92
C THR A 406 -6.01 -31.27 -5.55
N ASN A 407 -6.03 -32.17 -6.53
CA ASN A 407 -6.06 -33.62 -6.32
C ASN A 407 -4.78 -34.30 -6.82
N LEU A 408 -3.67 -33.57 -6.90
CA LEU A 408 -2.37 -34.13 -7.27
C LEU A 408 -1.57 -34.52 -6.04
N PHE A 409 -0.76 -35.56 -6.21
CA PHE A 409 0.17 -36.01 -5.20
C PHE A 409 1.28 -34.97 -4.98
N GLU A 410 1.62 -34.72 -3.72
CA GLU A 410 2.63 -33.74 -3.32
C GLU A 410 3.99 -34.39 -3.09
N ILE A 411 4.96 -34.02 -3.91
CA ILE A 411 6.31 -34.55 -3.90
C ILE A 411 7.14 -33.77 -2.86
N LYS A 412 7.48 -34.41 -1.75
CA LYS A 412 8.37 -33.80 -0.75
C LYS A 412 9.80 -33.69 -1.29
N ILE A 413 10.39 -32.51 -1.20
CA ILE A 413 11.79 -32.24 -1.58
C ILE A 413 12.48 -31.51 -0.41
N PRO A 414 13.74 -31.89 -0.07
CA PRO A 414 14.51 -31.16 0.93
C PRO A 414 14.68 -29.69 0.56
N ASP A 415 14.25 -28.77 1.43
CA ASP A 415 14.42 -27.33 1.19
C ASP A 415 15.90 -26.93 1.30
N SER A 416 16.51 -26.68 0.16
CA SER A 416 17.89 -26.21 0.00
C SER A 416 17.98 -24.69 -0.13
N THR A 417 16.89 -23.96 0.08
CA THR A 417 16.90 -22.49 0.08
C THR A 417 17.78 -21.99 1.23
N PRO A 418 18.82 -21.18 0.97
CA PRO A 418 19.64 -20.63 2.05
C PRO A 418 18.79 -19.89 3.08
N GLU A 419 19.01 -20.12 4.37
CA GLU A 419 18.21 -19.49 5.44
C GLU A 419 18.22 -17.96 5.35
N ILE A 420 19.33 -17.39 4.87
CA ILE A 420 19.43 -15.95 4.62
C ILE A 420 18.42 -15.47 3.56
N ILE A 421 18.16 -16.27 2.52
CA ILE A 421 17.14 -15.97 1.52
C ILE A 421 15.75 -16.11 2.15
N ALA A 422 15.50 -17.17 2.91
CA ALA A 422 14.22 -17.37 3.61
C ALA A 422 13.90 -16.23 4.60
N LYS A 423 14.92 -15.66 5.25
CA LYS A 423 14.79 -14.53 6.19
C LYS A 423 14.37 -13.21 5.53
N TYR A 424 14.85 -12.95 4.31
CA TYR A 424 14.65 -11.65 3.63
C TYR A 424 13.66 -11.70 2.47
N ALA A 425 13.26 -12.88 2.02
CA ALA A 425 12.26 -13.06 0.99
C ALA A 425 10.86 -12.62 1.48
N VAL A 426 10.28 -11.64 0.81
CA VAL A 426 8.85 -11.30 0.94
C VAL A 426 8.05 -12.35 0.16
N LEU A 427 6.86 -12.77 0.61
CA LEU A 427 6.00 -13.73 -0.11
C LEU A 427 5.46 -13.15 -1.43
N ASP A 428 6.34 -12.99 -2.42
CA ASP A 428 6.08 -12.50 -3.75
C ASP A 428 6.63 -13.46 -4.83
N GLU A 429 6.38 -13.14 -6.10
CA GLU A 429 6.78 -13.98 -7.24
C GLU A 429 8.31 -14.14 -7.34
N GLN A 430 9.09 -13.19 -6.81
CA GLN A 430 10.56 -13.27 -6.81
C GLN A 430 11.08 -14.23 -5.75
N ALA A 431 10.47 -14.24 -4.57
CA ALA A 431 10.75 -15.27 -3.58
C ALA A 431 10.40 -16.68 -4.08
N LEU A 432 9.29 -16.82 -4.80
CA LEU A 432 8.92 -18.08 -5.44
C LEU A 432 9.99 -18.55 -6.42
N LEU A 433 10.44 -17.69 -7.33
CA LEU A 433 11.49 -18.04 -8.30
C LEU A 433 12.84 -18.34 -7.65
N ALA A 434 13.20 -17.61 -6.58
CA ALA A 434 14.41 -17.91 -5.82
C ALA A 434 14.37 -19.34 -5.25
N ARG A 435 13.22 -19.76 -4.69
CA ARG A 435 13.04 -21.11 -4.15
C ARG A 435 13.05 -22.18 -5.22
N VAL A 436 12.40 -21.92 -6.37
CA VAL A 436 12.48 -22.77 -7.57
C VAL A 436 13.93 -22.99 -7.98
N ARG A 437 14.76 -21.94 -7.96
CA ARG A 437 16.17 -22.01 -8.35
C ARG A 437 17.04 -22.78 -7.35
N TYR A 438 17.00 -22.40 -6.07
CA TYR A 438 17.85 -23.02 -5.04
C TYR A 438 17.52 -24.49 -4.82
N ASN A 439 16.27 -24.89 -5.05
CA ASN A 439 15.83 -26.29 -4.94
C ASN A 439 15.93 -27.06 -6.26
N ARG A 440 16.51 -26.47 -7.33
CA ARG A 440 16.64 -27.11 -8.65
C ARG A 440 15.33 -27.66 -9.21
N LEU A 441 14.19 -27.00 -8.92
CA LEU A 441 12.89 -27.56 -9.28
C LEU A 441 12.67 -27.60 -10.80
N ILE A 442 13.26 -26.69 -11.58
CA ILE A 442 13.22 -26.78 -13.05
C ILE A 442 13.90 -28.06 -13.53
N ASP A 443 15.07 -28.41 -12.98
CA ASP A 443 15.78 -29.63 -13.33
C ASP A 443 15.01 -30.88 -12.96
N ILE A 444 14.48 -30.91 -11.72
CA ILE A 444 13.71 -32.04 -11.20
C ILE A 444 12.44 -32.25 -12.02
N PHE A 445 11.73 -31.17 -12.33
CA PHE A 445 10.49 -31.22 -13.10
C PHE A 445 10.72 -31.62 -14.56
N THR A 446 11.75 -31.08 -15.21
CA THR A 446 11.95 -31.29 -16.66
C THR A 446 12.85 -32.49 -16.99
N GLY A 447 13.66 -32.97 -16.04
CA GLY A 447 14.74 -33.93 -16.30
C GLY A 447 15.89 -33.37 -17.14
N ILE A 448 15.99 -32.04 -17.24
CA ILE A 448 17.02 -31.32 -18.01
C ILE A 448 17.99 -30.66 -17.03
N THR A 449 19.30 -30.72 -17.30
CA THR A 449 20.25 -29.95 -16.51
C THR A 449 20.17 -28.48 -16.94
N THR A 450 19.67 -27.61 -16.07
CA THR A 450 19.37 -26.20 -16.40
C THR A 450 20.25 -25.20 -15.67
N TYR A 451 20.33 -23.99 -16.20
CA TYR A 451 21.04 -22.86 -15.62
C TYR A 451 20.21 -21.60 -15.83
N SER A 452 20.00 -20.82 -14.77
CA SER A 452 19.34 -19.51 -14.86
C SER A 452 20.20 -18.59 -15.72
N LEU A 453 19.62 -18.11 -16.82
CA LEU A 453 20.30 -17.26 -17.78
C LEU A 453 20.04 -15.79 -17.47
N GLN A 454 18.78 -15.43 -17.20
CA GLN A 454 18.39 -14.05 -16.94
C GLN A 454 17.07 -13.97 -16.17
N ASN A 455 16.99 -13.05 -15.21
CA ASN A 455 15.79 -12.77 -14.40
C ASN A 455 15.21 -11.40 -14.78
N HIS A 456 13.89 -11.26 -14.64
CA HIS A 456 13.16 -10.02 -14.88
C HIS A 456 13.55 -9.34 -16.20
N LEU A 457 13.54 -10.12 -17.28
CA LEU A 457 13.94 -9.64 -18.57
C LEU A 457 12.85 -8.76 -19.17
N ARG A 458 13.14 -7.46 -19.27
CA ARG A 458 12.36 -6.51 -20.07
C ARG A 458 13.02 -6.35 -21.42
N THR A 459 12.28 -6.68 -22.48
CA THR A 459 12.82 -6.70 -23.83
C THR A 459 11.74 -6.33 -24.84
N LYS A 460 12.12 -6.32 -26.11
CA LYS A 460 11.25 -5.98 -27.23
C LYS A 460 11.34 -7.04 -28.30
N VAL A 461 10.18 -7.57 -28.70
CA VAL A 461 10.05 -8.52 -29.81
C VAL A 461 9.38 -7.78 -30.97
N PRO A 462 9.95 -7.76 -32.18
CA PRO A 462 9.39 -7.01 -33.30
C PRO A 462 7.91 -7.30 -33.61
N SER A 463 7.48 -8.56 -33.48
CA SER A 463 6.10 -8.99 -33.74
C SER A 463 5.09 -8.59 -32.66
N ILE A 464 5.54 -8.28 -31.44
CA ILE A 464 4.67 -8.08 -30.26
C ILE A 464 4.82 -6.67 -29.66
N GLY A 465 6.03 -6.13 -29.64
CA GLY A 465 6.41 -4.92 -28.91
C GLY A 465 7.17 -5.23 -27.62
N GLN A 466 7.03 -4.38 -26.61
CA GLN A 466 7.68 -4.56 -25.32
C GLN A 466 7.02 -5.69 -24.52
N ILE A 467 7.84 -6.60 -23.99
CA ILE A 467 7.43 -7.73 -23.17
C ILE A 467 8.28 -7.79 -21.89
N GLU A 468 7.77 -8.52 -20.90
CA GLU A 468 8.44 -8.80 -19.63
C GLU A 468 8.34 -10.30 -19.36
N ILE A 469 9.50 -10.93 -19.13
CA ILE A 469 9.64 -12.35 -18.85
C ILE A 469 10.22 -12.48 -17.44
N ASP A 470 9.59 -13.29 -16.59
CA ASP A 470 9.98 -13.39 -15.19
C ASP A 470 11.37 -14.03 -15.04
N GLU A 471 11.60 -15.17 -15.69
CA GLU A 471 12.91 -15.82 -15.71
C GLU A 471 13.12 -16.67 -16.98
N ILE A 472 14.37 -16.78 -17.43
CA ILE A 472 14.78 -17.64 -18.55
C ILE A 472 15.91 -18.57 -18.10
N TYR A 473 15.75 -19.85 -18.39
CA TYR A 473 16.78 -20.86 -18.21
C TYR A 473 17.30 -21.37 -19.56
N VAL A 474 18.58 -21.76 -19.58
CA VAL A 474 19.17 -22.56 -20.65
C VAL A 474 19.49 -23.95 -20.10
N GLY A 475 19.26 -25.00 -20.87
CA GLY A 475 19.49 -26.36 -20.38
C GLY A 475 19.99 -27.32 -21.45
N VAL A 476 20.56 -28.43 -20.98
CA VAL A 476 21.00 -29.54 -21.83
C VAL A 476 20.50 -30.86 -21.23
N ASN A 477 19.95 -31.73 -22.07
CA ASN A 477 19.51 -33.05 -21.64
C ASN A 477 20.58 -34.13 -21.91
N LYS A 478 20.32 -35.37 -21.46
CA LYS A 478 21.23 -36.51 -21.65
C LYS A 478 21.55 -36.86 -23.11
N LYS A 479 20.76 -36.38 -24.08
CA LYS A 479 20.98 -36.59 -25.52
C LYS A 479 21.82 -35.46 -26.16
N GLY A 480 22.24 -34.46 -25.37
CA GLY A 480 22.94 -33.28 -25.87
C GLY A 480 22.02 -32.27 -26.56
N GLU A 481 20.70 -32.38 -26.40
CA GLU A 481 19.77 -31.39 -26.95
C GLU A 481 19.75 -30.15 -26.06
N HIS A 482 19.82 -28.97 -26.68
CA HIS A 482 19.84 -27.70 -25.98
C HIS A 482 18.43 -27.09 -25.91
N PHE A 483 18.08 -26.57 -24.74
CA PHE A 483 16.78 -26.00 -24.45
C PHE A 483 16.90 -24.55 -23.99
N ILE A 484 15.91 -23.75 -24.36
CA ILE A 484 15.59 -22.49 -23.69
C ILE A 484 14.22 -22.67 -23.02
N ILE A 485 14.13 -22.25 -21.77
CA ILE A 485 12.99 -22.52 -20.91
C ILE A 485 12.56 -21.19 -20.28
N PRO A 486 11.58 -20.49 -20.86
CA PRO A 486 10.96 -19.37 -20.19
C PRO A 486 10.10 -19.88 -19.03
N VAL A 487 10.20 -19.20 -17.90
CA VAL A 487 9.48 -19.53 -16.66
C VAL A 487 8.64 -18.34 -16.24
N GLN A 488 7.32 -18.56 -16.10
CA GLN A 488 6.39 -17.57 -15.56
C GLN A 488 6.01 -17.94 -14.11
N ALA A 489 6.04 -16.98 -13.19
CA ALA A 489 5.66 -17.18 -11.80
C ALA A 489 4.35 -16.46 -11.45
N LYS A 490 3.52 -17.13 -10.63
CA LYS A 490 2.31 -16.57 -10.02
C LYS A 490 2.21 -16.99 -8.55
N SER A 491 1.57 -16.17 -7.72
CA SER A 491 1.35 -16.49 -6.31
C SER A 491 -0.06 -16.11 -5.85
N GLY A 492 -0.57 -16.77 -4.82
CA GLY A 492 -1.90 -16.48 -4.26
C GLY A 492 -3.05 -16.89 -5.17
N ASN A 493 -4.01 -15.99 -5.41
CA ASN A 493 -5.22 -16.29 -6.21
C ASN A 493 -5.07 -15.98 -7.70
N ASP A 494 -3.88 -15.57 -8.16
CA ASP A 494 -3.64 -15.25 -9.56
C ASP A 494 -3.52 -16.53 -10.41
N SER A 495 -3.89 -16.44 -11.68
CA SER A 495 -3.85 -17.56 -12.64
C SER A 495 -2.80 -17.32 -13.73
N ILE A 496 -2.24 -18.39 -14.29
CA ILE A 496 -1.29 -18.30 -15.41
C ILE A 496 -2.08 -18.12 -16.71
N GLY A 497 -1.81 -17.07 -17.47
CA GLY A 497 -2.55 -16.72 -18.69
C GLY A 497 -1.86 -17.14 -19.99
N ILE A 498 -2.64 -17.49 -21.02
CA ILE A 498 -2.16 -17.85 -22.37
C ILE A 498 -1.31 -16.75 -23.02
N THR A 499 -1.66 -15.48 -22.78
CA THR A 499 -0.99 -14.33 -23.38
C THR A 499 0.47 -14.22 -22.94
N GLN A 500 0.77 -14.49 -21.66
CA GLN A 500 2.15 -14.47 -21.15
C GLN A 500 2.97 -15.60 -21.78
N VAL A 501 2.44 -16.82 -21.75
CA VAL A 501 3.12 -18.00 -22.31
C VAL A 501 3.42 -17.81 -23.80
N LYS A 502 2.49 -17.22 -24.55
CA LYS A 502 2.67 -16.92 -25.97
C LYS A 502 3.77 -15.87 -26.20
N GLN A 503 3.82 -14.83 -25.38
CA GLN A 503 4.86 -13.79 -25.48
C GLN A 503 6.26 -14.36 -25.20
N ASP A 504 6.36 -15.21 -24.18
CA ASP A 504 7.59 -15.89 -23.80
C ASP A 504 8.10 -16.82 -24.91
N LEU A 505 7.21 -17.63 -25.49
CA LEU A 505 7.54 -18.53 -26.60
C LEU A 505 7.94 -17.74 -27.85
N GLU A 506 7.24 -16.66 -28.18
CA GLU A 506 7.60 -15.78 -29.31
C GLU A 506 8.96 -15.10 -29.12
N TYR A 507 9.29 -14.69 -27.89
CA TYR A 507 10.63 -14.20 -27.58
C TYR A 507 11.69 -15.28 -27.77
N CYS A 508 11.43 -16.50 -27.30
CA CYS A 508 12.35 -17.62 -27.47
C CYS A 508 12.55 -17.98 -28.94
N ASN A 509 11.48 -18.00 -29.74
CA ASN A 509 11.52 -18.15 -31.20
C ASN A 509 12.38 -17.08 -31.86
N TYR A 510 12.20 -15.81 -31.47
CA TYR A 510 12.95 -14.69 -32.04
C TYR A 510 14.43 -14.70 -31.66
N ARG A 511 14.75 -14.92 -30.37
CA ARG A 511 16.11 -14.74 -29.83
C ARG A 511 16.96 -16.03 -29.89
N TYR A 512 16.31 -17.19 -29.83
CA TYR A 512 16.91 -18.52 -29.71
C TYR A 512 16.27 -19.53 -30.69
N PRO A 513 16.26 -19.24 -32.00
CA PRO A 513 15.51 -20.03 -32.99
C PRO A 513 16.01 -21.48 -33.15
N THR A 514 17.25 -21.76 -32.74
CA THR A 514 17.88 -23.09 -32.90
C THR A 514 17.74 -23.99 -31.66
N LEU A 515 17.34 -23.44 -30.51
CA LEU A 515 17.16 -24.21 -29.28
C LEU A 515 15.74 -24.76 -29.22
N LYS A 516 15.53 -25.88 -28.52
CA LYS A 516 14.18 -26.37 -28.22
C LYS A 516 13.54 -25.49 -27.15
N HIS A 517 12.26 -25.16 -27.30
CA HIS A 517 11.55 -24.29 -26.37
C HIS A 517 10.64 -25.14 -25.47
N LYS A 518 10.69 -24.91 -24.15
CA LYS A 518 9.78 -25.53 -23.19
C LYS A 518 9.25 -24.45 -22.26
N ALA A 519 7.98 -24.09 -22.39
CA ALA A 519 7.37 -23.09 -21.52
C ALA A 519 6.96 -23.72 -20.19
N ILE A 520 7.49 -23.16 -19.10
CA ILE A 520 7.21 -23.60 -17.75
C ILE A 520 6.47 -22.50 -17.00
N ALA A 521 5.50 -22.87 -16.17
CA ALA A 521 4.92 -21.97 -15.22
C ALA A 521 5.00 -22.54 -13.80
N VAL A 522 5.14 -21.65 -12.82
CA VAL A 522 5.22 -21.98 -11.40
C VAL A 522 4.17 -21.20 -10.63
N HIS A 523 3.51 -21.87 -9.68
CA HIS A 523 2.46 -21.28 -8.86
C HIS A 523 2.59 -21.71 -7.41
N ALA A 524 2.50 -20.75 -6.48
CA ALA A 524 2.43 -21.03 -5.05
C ALA A 524 1.13 -20.45 -4.43
N LYS A 525 0.23 -21.35 -4.02
CA LYS A 525 -0.94 -21.00 -3.17
C LYS A 525 -0.56 -20.92 -1.69
N GLU A 526 0.40 -21.73 -1.27
CA GLU A 526 0.90 -21.80 0.10
C GLU A 526 2.42 -21.59 0.11
N PRO A 527 3.00 -21.10 1.22
CA PRO A 527 4.42 -20.87 1.30
C PRO A 527 5.27 -22.10 0.99
N ASN A 528 4.88 -23.32 1.33
CA ASN A 528 5.74 -24.51 1.14
C ASN A 528 5.32 -25.43 0.01
N LEU A 529 4.29 -25.09 -0.76
CA LEU A 529 3.77 -25.91 -1.85
C LEU A 529 3.87 -25.16 -3.17
N ILE A 530 4.64 -25.73 -4.11
CA ILE A 530 4.91 -25.16 -5.43
C ILE A 530 4.35 -26.10 -6.49
N ALA A 531 3.34 -25.64 -7.22
CA ALA A 531 2.82 -26.30 -8.41
C ALA A 531 3.61 -25.86 -9.65
N MET A 532 4.00 -26.80 -10.49
CA MET A 532 4.73 -26.56 -11.73
C MET A 532 3.99 -27.15 -12.91
N PHE A 533 4.00 -26.42 -14.02
CA PHE A 533 3.29 -26.77 -15.25
C PHE A 533 4.24 -26.72 -16.44
N GLU A 534 4.18 -27.73 -17.29
CA GLU A 534 4.62 -27.62 -18.68
C GLU A 534 3.43 -27.22 -19.55
N LEU A 535 3.60 -26.13 -20.30
CA LEU A 535 2.52 -25.52 -21.06
C LEU A 535 2.81 -25.54 -22.55
N ILE A 536 1.80 -25.88 -23.33
CA ILE A 536 1.80 -25.73 -24.79
C ILE A 536 0.59 -24.95 -25.24
N ILE A 537 0.72 -24.32 -26.41
CA ILE A 537 -0.40 -23.67 -27.08
C ILE A 537 -0.80 -24.55 -28.25
N GLN A 538 -2.02 -25.07 -28.24
CA GLN A 538 -2.57 -25.91 -29.31
C GLN A 538 -3.96 -25.38 -29.69
N ASN A 539 -4.19 -25.11 -30.97
CA ASN A 539 -5.46 -24.57 -31.47
C ASN A 539 -5.90 -23.28 -30.74
N ASP A 540 -4.95 -22.38 -30.46
CA ASP A 540 -5.17 -21.16 -29.66
C ASP A 540 -5.65 -21.43 -28.21
N GLU A 541 -5.53 -22.65 -27.68
CA GLU A 541 -5.82 -22.97 -26.29
C GLU A 541 -4.54 -23.29 -25.52
N LEU A 542 -4.48 -22.85 -24.26
CA LEU A 542 -3.39 -23.22 -23.35
C LEU A 542 -3.68 -24.62 -22.80
N LYS A 543 -2.77 -25.55 -23.03
CA LYS A 543 -2.87 -26.93 -22.54
C LYS A 543 -1.73 -27.21 -21.58
N VAL A 544 -2.07 -27.92 -20.51
CA VAL A 544 -1.11 -28.46 -19.55
C VAL A 544 -0.66 -29.81 -20.08
N VAL A 545 0.62 -29.93 -20.39
CA VAL A 545 1.25 -31.21 -20.78
C VAL A 545 1.56 -32.04 -19.55
N GLU A 546 2.09 -31.39 -18.52
CA GLU A 546 2.47 -32.01 -17.27
C GLU A 546 2.23 -31.04 -16.11
N GLU A 547 1.72 -31.55 -14.99
CA GLU A 547 1.56 -30.80 -13.74
C GLU A 547 2.13 -31.66 -12.59
N ARG A 548 3.00 -31.06 -11.77
CA ARG A 548 3.50 -31.68 -10.54
C ARG A 548 3.54 -30.69 -9.40
N HIS A 549 3.35 -31.18 -8.19
CA HIS A 549 3.30 -30.38 -6.97
C HIS A 549 4.47 -30.78 -6.08
N TYR A 550 5.27 -29.80 -5.66
CA TYR A 550 6.46 -30.00 -4.85
C TYR A 550 6.28 -29.32 -3.49
N ARG A 551 6.40 -30.09 -2.42
CA ARG A 551 6.39 -29.59 -1.05
C ARG A 551 7.81 -29.48 -0.53
N LEU A 552 8.25 -28.27 -0.23
CA LEU A 552 9.57 -28.02 0.35
C LEU A 552 9.52 -28.26 1.87
N VAL A 553 10.34 -29.20 2.35
CA VAL A 553 10.36 -29.64 3.75
C VAL A 553 11.79 -29.83 4.26
N PRO A 554 12.04 -29.75 5.58
CA PRO A 554 13.29 -30.26 6.17
C PRO A 554 13.53 -31.71 5.79
N ALA A 555 14.79 -32.11 5.59
CA ALA A 555 15.13 -33.50 5.23
C ALA A 555 14.60 -34.54 6.23
N SER A 556 14.46 -34.16 7.50
CA SER A 556 13.90 -35.00 8.56
C SER A 556 12.40 -35.33 8.41
N GLU A 557 11.67 -34.60 7.56
CA GLU A 557 10.23 -34.80 7.33
C GLU A 557 9.92 -35.72 6.13
N ILE A 558 10.97 -36.24 5.48
CA ILE A 558 10.87 -37.23 4.41
C ILE A 558 11.07 -38.62 5.02
N SER A 559 10.00 -39.40 5.05
CA SER A 559 10.00 -40.75 5.61
C SER A 559 10.45 -41.80 4.60
N ASP A 560 10.87 -42.97 5.08
CA ASP A 560 11.18 -44.12 4.20
C ASP A 560 9.95 -44.54 3.36
N ASP A 561 8.75 -44.36 3.88
CA ASP A 561 7.51 -44.65 3.15
C ASP A 561 7.25 -43.64 2.03
N ASP A 562 7.57 -42.35 2.24
CA ASP A 562 7.57 -41.35 1.17
C ASP A 562 8.54 -41.75 0.03
N LEU A 563 9.73 -42.25 0.38
CA LEU A 563 10.74 -42.68 -0.60
C LEU A 563 10.32 -43.94 -1.37
N ARG A 564 9.74 -44.94 -0.68
CA ARG A 564 9.23 -46.17 -1.32
C ARG A 564 8.09 -45.86 -2.28
N MET A 565 7.12 -45.07 -1.85
CA MET A 565 5.98 -44.70 -2.68
C MET A 565 6.42 -43.96 -3.95
N MET A 566 7.46 -43.15 -3.88
CA MET A 566 8.02 -42.45 -5.04
C MET A 566 8.77 -43.37 -6.01
N SER A 567 9.45 -44.40 -5.49
CA SER A 567 10.07 -45.44 -6.32
C SER A 567 9.01 -46.21 -7.12
N ASP A 568 7.84 -46.47 -6.53
CA ASP A 568 6.75 -47.21 -7.18
C ASP A 568 6.04 -46.37 -8.26
N ILE A 569 5.90 -45.05 -8.03
CA ILE A 569 5.31 -44.12 -9.01
C ILE A 569 6.24 -43.92 -10.23
N GLY A 570 7.56 -43.95 -10.05
CA GLY A 570 8.55 -43.69 -11.12
C GLY A 570 8.86 -44.85 -12.06
N GLN A 571 8.30 -46.04 -11.83
CA GLN A 571 8.47 -47.23 -12.71
C GLN A 571 7.37 -47.40 -13.76
N ASN A 572 6.31 -46.59 -13.72
CA ASN A 572 5.29 -46.46 -14.77
C ASN A 572 5.45 -45.13 -15.51
#